data_AF-A0A251UKA1-F1
#
_entry.id   AF-A0A251UKA1-F1
#
_cell.length_a   1.000
_cell.length_b   1.000
_cell.length_c   1.000
_cell.angle_alpha   90.00
_cell.angle_beta   90.00
_cell.angle_gamma   90.00
#
_symmetry.space_group_name_H-M   'P 1'
#
loop_
_entity.id
_entity.type
_entity.pdbx_description
1 polymer ?
#
loop_
_entity_poly.entity_id
_entity_poly.type
_entity_poly.pdbx_seq_one_letter_code
_entity_poly.pdbx_strand_id
1 'polypeptide(L)'
;MVERLPTKVALLSKGIHPESVTCIFCNEQPETSEHIFVDCQFAQTVWTAIAQWCKVSAFYAFSLKDVLQVGEYVDGSAKRKKAIHAISLVYLWSVWRMRNEVIFQNASVSVQKVVEEIKRMSFQWVKYRSKEACLNWESWRSILVDCKCGASPLLVW
;
A
#
# COMPACT_ATOMS: atom_id res chain seq x y z
N MET A 1 -10.91 6.21 -13.59
CA MET A 1 -10.83 4.73 -13.61
C MET A 1 -12.26 4.23 -13.42
N VAL A 2 -12.79 3.35 -14.28
CA VAL A 2 -14.16 2.81 -14.10
C VAL A 2 -14.21 2.04 -12.78
N GLU A 3 -15.27 2.18 -11.98
CA GLU A 3 -15.55 1.43 -10.74
C GLU A 3 -15.66 -0.08 -11.02
N ARG A 4 -14.51 -0.73 -11.21
CA ARG A 4 -14.40 -2.16 -11.54
C ARG A 4 -14.41 -3.03 -10.29
N LEU A 5 -14.02 -2.47 -9.15
CA LEU A 5 -14.05 -3.16 -7.87
C LEU A 5 -15.49 -3.25 -7.37
N PRO A 6 -15.88 -4.34 -6.67
CA PRO A 6 -17.21 -4.49 -6.10
C PRO A 6 -17.36 -3.66 -4.82
N THR A 7 -17.18 -2.34 -4.94
CA THR A 7 -17.49 -1.35 -3.90
C THR A 7 -19.00 -1.29 -3.70
N LYS A 8 -19.49 -0.88 -2.53
CA LYS A 8 -20.95 -0.85 -2.28
C LYS A 8 -21.70 0.04 -3.29
N VAL A 9 -21.11 1.17 -3.70
CA VAL A 9 -21.68 2.04 -4.74
C VAL A 9 -21.71 1.33 -6.11
N ALA A 10 -20.65 0.62 -6.47
CA ALA A 10 -20.59 -0.14 -7.73
C ALA A 10 -21.51 -1.37 -7.75
N LEU A 11 -21.79 -1.97 -6.58
CA LEU A 11 -22.77 -3.05 -6.45
C LEU A 11 -24.18 -2.52 -6.65
N LEU A 12 -24.51 -1.37 -6.02
CA LEU A 12 -25.81 -0.72 -6.18
C LEU A 12 -26.10 -0.37 -7.64
N SER A 13 -25.12 0.17 -8.38
CA SER A 13 -25.29 0.49 -9.80
C SER A 13 -25.50 -0.74 -10.69
N LYS A 14 -25.16 -1.94 -10.19
CA LYS A 14 -25.38 -3.24 -10.85
C LYS A 14 -26.66 -3.95 -10.37
N GLY A 15 -27.50 -3.28 -9.58
CA GLY A 15 -28.75 -3.84 -9.07
C GLY A 15 -28.60 -4.78 -7.87
N ILE A 16 -27.39 -4.91 -7.30
CA ILE A 16 -27.15 -5.61 -6.03
C ILE A 16 -27.31 -4.58 -4.93
N HIS A 17 -28.20 -4.80 -3.96
CA HIS A 17 -28.55 -3.81 -2.93
C HIS A 17 -27.88 -4.17 -1.60
N PRO A 18 -26.75 -3.53 -1.22
CA PRO A 18 -26.14 -3.73 0.08
C PRO A 18 -26.98 -3.06 1.18
N GLU A 19 -26.86 -3.51 2.42
CA GLU A 19 -27.56 -2.93 3.58
C GLU A 19 -27.26 -1.44 3.79
N SER A 20 -26.05 -1.01 3.42
CA SER A 20 -25.61 0.38 3.40
C SER A 20 -24.63 0.60 2.26
N VAL A 21 -24.62 1.81 1.71
CA VAL A 21 -23.62 2.27 0.73
C VAL A 21 -22.41 2.96 1.38
N THR A 22 -22.42 3.18 2.69
CA THR A 22 -21.33 3.88 3.39
C THR A 22 -20.08 3.01 3.53
N CYS A 23 -18.93 3.66 3.48
CA CYS A 23 -17.62 3.04 3.67
C CYS A 23 -17.52 2.35 5.02
N ILE A 24 -17.10 1.09 5.03
CA ILE A 24 -17.00 0.30 6.26
C ILE A 24 -15.95 0.83 7.25
N PHE A 25 -14.97 1.61 6.78
CA PHE A 25 -13.89 2.12 7.61
C PHE A 25 -14.23 3.40 8.37
N CYS A 26 -14.89 4.37 7.72
CA CYS A 26 -15.24 5.65 8.36
C CYS A 26 -16.73 5.77 8.68
N ASN A 27 -17.60 5.01 8.03
CA ASN A 27 -19.07 5.11 8.14
C ASN A 27 -19.66 6.49 7.76
N GLU A 28 -18.90 7.36 7.08
CA GLU A 28 -19.31 8.74 6.80
C GLU A 28 -19.63 9.00 5.32
N GLN A 29 -18.87 8.41 4.39
CA GLN A 29 -18.96 8.69 2.95
C GLN A 29 -19.37 7.44 2.16
N PRO A 30 -19.96 7.59 0.95
CA PRO A 30 -20.22 6.46 0.06
C PRO A 30 -18.95 5.67 -0.28
N GLU A 31 -19.05 4.35 -0.25
CA GLU A 31 -17.94 3.44 -0.55
C GLU A 31 -17.69 3.38 -2.06
N THR A 32 -16.74 4.18 -2.54
CA THR A 32 -16.18 4.14 -3.91
C THR A 32 -14.74 3.65 -3.88
N SER A 33 -14.17 3.36 -5.05
CA SER A 33 -12.77 2.93 -5.14
C SER A 33 -11.83 4.05 -4.70
N GLU A 34 -12.03 5.27 -5.18
CA GLU A 34 -11.25 6.44 -4.75
C GLU A 34 -11.37 6.66 -3.24
N HIS A 35 -12.59 6.58 -2.68
CA HIS A 35 -12.76 6.76 -1.25
C HIS A 35 -12.04 5.69 -0.42
N ILE A 36 -12.18 4.41 -0.75
CA ILE A 36 -11.55 3.32 0.03
C ILE A 36 -10.02 3.43 0.04
N PHE A 37 -9.40 3.87 -1.05
CA PHE A 37 -7.94 3.83 -1.19
C PHE A 37 -7.25 5.18 -1.00
N VAL A 38 -7.98 6.29 -1.05
CA VAL A 38 -7.40 7.65 -1.07
C VAL A 38 -8.11 8.56 -0.07
N ASP A 39 -9.42 8.75 -0.18
CA ASP A 39 -10.10 9.80 0.59
C ASP A 39 -10.45 9.39 2.02
N CYS A 40 -10.58 8.09 2.29
CA CYS A 40 -10.96 7.61 3.62
C CYS A 40 -9.87 7.90 4.64
N GLN A 41 -10.24 8.43 5.82
CA GLN A 41 -9.31 8.72 6.91
C GLN A 41 -8.45 7.49 7.29
N PHE A 42 -9.03 6.29 7.24
CA PHE A 42 -8.29 5.05 7.46
C PHE A 42 -7.19 4.85 6.40
N ALA A 43 -7.54 4.99 5.13
CA ALA A 43 -6.64 4.83 4.00
C ALA A 43 -5.50 5.86 4.04
N GLN A 44 -5.83 7.13 4.29
CA GLN A 44 -4.85 8.21 4.47
C GLN A 44 -3.88 7.89 5.60
N THR A 45 -4.38 7.43 6.76
CA THR A 45 -3.52 7.12 7.91
C THR A 45 -2.55 5.97 7.59
N VAL A 46 -3.03 4.92 6.92
CA VAL A 46 -2.17 3.80 6.47
C VAL A 46 -1.14 4.31 5.44
N TRP A 47 -1.59 5.05 4.43
CA TRP A 47 -0.73 5.56 3.37
C TRP A 47 0.35 6.50 3.90
N THR A 48 0.01 7.43 4.80
CA THR A 48 0.98 8.32 5.45
C THR A 48 2.05 7.53 6.20
N ALA A 49 1.68 6.50 6.97
CA ALA A 49 2.64 5.65 7.67
C ALA A 49 3.59 4.91 6.70
N ILE A 50 3.07 4.45 5.56
CA ILE A 50 3.86 3.79 4.51
C ILE A 50 4.76 4.79 3.78
N ALA A 51 4.27 5.98 3.42
CA ALA A 51 5.06 7.02 2.77
C ALA A 51 6.21 7.50 3.67
N GLN A 52 5.95 7.69 4.97
CA GLN A 52 6.97 8.01 5.97
C GLN A 52 8.02 6.91 6.09
N TRP A 53 7.58 5.65 6.19
CA TRP A 53 8.50 4.50 6.19
C TRP A 53 9.34 4.45 4.92
N CYS A 54 8.75 4.75 3.76
CA CYS A 54 9.42 4.81 2.47
C CYS A 54 10.37 6.01 2.29
N LYS A 55 10.35 6.99 3.19
CA LYS A 55 11.03 8.29 3.05
C LYS A 55 10.62 8.99 1.75
N VAL A 56 9.33 8.95 1.43
CA VAL A 56 8.73 9.74 0.35
C VAL A 56 8.34 11.10 0.93
N SER A 57 8.82 12.19 0.34
CA SER A 57 8.46 13.56 0.74
C SER A 57 6.93 13.72 0.66
N ALA A 58 6.37 14.60 1.51
CA ALA A 58 4.93 14.76 1.78
C ALA A 58 4.01 14.62 0.54
N PHE A 59 3.70 13.36 0.20
CA PHE A 59 2.94 13.00 -0.98
C PHE A 59 1.50 12.78 -0.55
N TYR A 60 0.69 13.80 -0.79
CA TYR A 60 -0.75 13.67 -0.72
C TYR A 60 -1.21 13.04 -2.03
N ALA A 61 -1.62 11.78 -1.98
CA ALA A 61 -2.30 11.17 -3.10
C ALA A 61 -3.70 11.79 -3.18
N PHE A 62 -4.05 12.38 -4.32
CA PHE A 62 -5.38 12.94 -4.58
C PHE A 62 -6.23 12.01 -5.44
N SER A 63 -5.63 10.92 -5.92
CA SER A 63 -6.28 9.91 -6.72
C SER A 63 -5.57 8.56 -6.61
N LEU A 64 -6.27 7.50 -6.99
CA LEU A 64 -5.69 6.16 -7.15
C LEU A 64 -4.52 6.15 -8.14
N LYS A 65 -4.57 7.02 -9.15
CA LYS A 65 -3.49 7.17 -10.13
C LYS A 65 -2.22 7.67 -9.44
N ASP A 66 -2.34 8.63 -8.52
CA ASP A 66 -1.21 9.17 -7.76
C ASP A 66 -0.55 8.08 -6.91
N VAL A 67 -1.34 7.22 -6.25
CA VAL A 67 -0.82 6.07 -5.48
C VAL A 67 -0.03 5.10 -6.37
N LEU A 68 -0.55 4.79 -7.56
CA LEU A 68 0.09 3.87 -8.50
C LEU A 68 1.35 4.45 -9.15
N GLN A 69 1.36 5.77 -9.37
CA GLN A 69 2.45 6.50 -10.02
C GLN A 69 3.41 7.19 -9.04
N VAL A 70 3.29 6.93 -7.73
CA VAL A 70 4.14 7.54 -6.70
C VAL A 70 5.64 7.42 -7.02
N GLY A 71 6.07 6.32 -7.67
CA GLY A 71 7.47 6.12 -8.07
C GLY A 71 8.01 7.11 -9.11
N GLU A 72 7.13 7.80 -9.84
CA GLU A 72 7.50 8.90 -10.76
C GLU A 72 7.88 10.17 -9.99
N TYR A 73 7.30 10.37 -8.80
CA TYR A 73 7.49 11.53 -7.93
C TYR A 73 8.57 11.33 -6.86
N VAL A 74 9.21 10.15 -6.84
CA VAL A 74 10.23 9.81 -5.84
C VAL A 74 11.61 9.82 -6.47
N ASP A 75 12.55 10.51 -5.84
CA ASP A 75 13.96 10.47 -6.21
C ASP A 75 14.63 9.14 -5.87
N GLY A 76 15.68 8.83 -6.64
CA GLY A 76 16.59 7.70 -6.38
C GLY A 76 16.63 6.65 -7.48
N SER A 77 17.21 5.50 -7.15
CA SER A 77 17.53 4.43 -8.10
C SER A 77 16.28 3.82 -8.75
N ALA A 78 16.42 3.28 -9.97
CA ALA A 78 15.34 2.53 -10.62
C ALA A 78 14.84 1.35 -9.76
N LYS A 79 15.72 0.78 -8.93
CA LYS A 79 15.40 -0.25 -7.95
C LYS A 79 14.49 0.29 -6.85
N ARG A 80 14.81 1.46 -6.27
CA ARG A 80 13.95 2.16 -5.29
C ARG A 80 12.57 2.46 -5.88
N LYS A 81 12.50 3.01 -7.10
CA LYS A 81 11.22 3.31 -7.78
C LYS A 81 10.36 2.06 -7.96
N LYS A 82 10.96 0.94 -8.40
CA LYS A 82 10.28 -0.36 -8.53
C LYS A 82 9.80 -0.92 -7.19
N ALA A 83 10.62 -0.80 -6.13
CA ALA A 83 10.25 -1.26 -4.80
C ALA A 83 9.06 -0.46 -4.24
N ILE A 84 9.06 0.87 -4.41
CA ILE A 84 7.95 1.74 -4.00
C ILE A 84 6.68 1.39 -4.79
N HIS A 85 6.77 1.18 -6.10
CA HIS A 85 5.61 0.75 -6.88
C HIS A 85 5.05 -0.60 -6.38
N ALA A 86 5.90 -1.57 -6.05
CA ALA A 86 5.46 -2.82 -5.44
C ALA A 86 4.78 -2.60 -4.07
N ILE A 87 5.31 -1.69 -3.24
CA ILE A 87 4.70 -1.30 -1.96
C ILE A 87 3.32 -0.66 -2.19
N SER A 88 3.14 0.21 -3.19
CA SER A 88 1.84 0.78 -3.54
C SER A 88 0.81 -0.28 -3.91
N LEU A 89 1.19 -1.28 -4.72
CA LEU A 89 0.30 -2.39 -5.09
C LEU A 89 -0.09 -3.22 -3.86
N VAL A 90 0.87 -3.46 -2.97
CA VAL A 90 0.66 -4.18 -1.72
C VAL A 90 -0.23 -3.38 -0.75
N TYR A 91 -0.12 -2.05 -0.72
CA TYR A 91 -1.02 -1.16 0.01
C TYR A 91 -2.46 -1.31 -0.48
N LEU A 92 -2.70 -1.17 -1.79
CA LEU A 92 -4.04 -1.32 -2.38
C LEU A 92 -4.64 -2.70 -2.05
N TRP A 93 -3.85 -3.77 -2.20
CA TRP A 93 -4.29 -5.11 -1.83
C TRP A 93 -4.63 -5.23 -0.34
N SER A 94 -3.79 -4.70 0.55
CA SER A 94 -3.96 -4.87 1.99
C SER A 94 -5.17 -4.11 2.53
N VAL A 95 -5.42 -2.91 2.00
CA VAL A 95 -6.64 -2.14 2.31
C VAL A 95 -7.88 -2.86 1.81
N TRP A 96 -7.86 -3.36 0.57
CA TRP A 96 -8.97 -4.13 0.01
C TRP A 96 -9.24 -5.42 0.78
N ARG A 97 -8.19 -6.13 1.17
CA ARG A 97 -8.27 -7.34 2.00
C ARG A 97 -8.88 -7.03 3.36
N MET A 98 -8.41 -6.00 4.05
CA MET A 98 -8.97 -5.57 5.34
C MET A 98 -10.46 -5.23 5.21
N ARG A 99 -10.87 -4.53 4.15
CA ARG A 99 -12.29 -4.25 3.86
C ARG A 99 -13.11 -5.54 3.78
N ASN A 100 -12.61 -6.55 3.09
CA ASN A 100 -13.30 -7.84 2.96
C ASN A 100 -13.30 -8.63 4.28
N GLU A 101 -12.23 -8.60 5.07
CA GLU A 101 -12.19 -9.25 6.38
C GLU A 101 -13.21 -8.63 7.35
N VAL A 102 -13.37 -7.31 7.34
CA VAL A 102 -14.41 -6.64 8.16
C VAL A 102 -15.81 -7.08 7.73
N ILE A 103 -16.08 -7.11 6.43
CA ILE A 103 -17.42 -7.41 5.90
C ILE A 103 -17.79 -8.89 6.05
N PHE A 104 -16.87 -9.81 5.77
CA PHE A 104 -17.17 -11.25 5.70
C PHE A 104 -16.76 -12.03 6.95
N GLN A 105 -15.91 -11.46 7.80
CA GLN A 105 -15.35 -12.15 8.96
C GLN A 105 -15.51 -11.35 10.26
N ASN A 106 -16.21 -10.21 10.23
CA ASN A 106 -16.41 -9.32 11.38
C ASN A 106 -15.08 -8.92 12.06
N ALA A 107 -14.03 -8.75 11.26
CA ALA A 107 -12.71 -8.41 11.76
C ALA A 107 -12.64 -6.95 12.27
N SER A 108 -11.77 -6.70 13.26
CA SER A 108 -11.50 -5.35 13.75
C SER A 108 -10.53 -4.59 12.83
N VAL A 109 -10.88 -3.37 12.45
CA VAL A 109 -9.98 -2.48 11.70
C VAL A 109 -8.78 -2.07 12.56
N SER A 110 -7.56 -2.20 12.03
CA SER A 110 -6.34 -1.74 12.70
C SER A 110 -5.31 -1.26 11.69
N VAL A 111 -4.96 0.03 11.78
CA VAL A 111 -3.92 0.67 10.97
C VAL A 111 -2.58 -0.04 11.16
N GLN A 112 -2.21 -0.33 12.41
CA GLN A 112 -0.93 -0.96 12.74
C GLN A 112 -0.81 -2.35 12.10
N LYS A 113 -1.87 -3.17 12.19
CA LYS A 113 -1.88 -4.50 11.55
C LYS A 113 -1.72 -4.40 10.03
N VAL A 114 -2.43 -3.47 9.39
CA VAL A 114 -2.32 -3.28 7.93
C VAL A 114 -0.95 -2.77 7.52
N VAL A 115 -0.36 -1.82 8.26
CA VAL A 115 1.00 -1.32 7.99
C VAL A 115 2.05 -2.42 8.10
N GLU A 116 2.00 -3.25 9.14
CA GLU A 116 2.95 -4.36 9.31
C GLU A 116 2.74 -5.46 8.25
N GLU A 117 1.49 -5.72 7.86
CA GLU A 117 1.18 -6.62 6.73
C GLU A 117 1.80 -6.10 5.43
N ILE A 118 1.65 -4.80 5.13
CA ILE A 118 2.21 -4.17 3.94
C ILE A 118 3.73 -4.33 3.92
N LYS A 119 4.42 -4.05 5.02
CA LYS A 119 5.88 -4.21 5.11
C LYS A 119 6.31 -5.65 4.85
N ARG A 120 5.63 -6.62 5.48
CA ARG A 120 5.95 -8.05 5.36
C ARG A 120 5.66 -8.58 3.96
N MET A 121 4.49 -8.29 3.40
CA MET A 121 4.09 -8.82 2.10
C MET A 121 4.90 -8.18 0.97
N SER A 122 5.18 -6.87 1.05
CA SER A 122 6.04 -6.19 0.08
C SER A 122 7.47 -6.71 0.11
N PHE A 123 8.02 -7.04 1.29
CA PHE A 123 9.31 -7.74 1.40
C PHE A 123 9.29 -9.07 0.65
N GLN A 124 8.29 -9.92 0.92
CA GLN A 124 8.18 -11.22 0.24
C GLN A 124 8.06 -11.05 -1.27
N TRP A 125 7.27 -10.08 -1.73
CA TRP A 125 7.11 -9.79 -3.15
C TRP A 125 8.43 -9.38 -3.79
N VAL A 126 9.14 -8.41 -3.20
CA VAL A 126 10.42 -7.97 -3.77
C VAL A 126 11.47 -9.07 -3.65
N LYS A 127 11.60 -9.74 -2.50
CA LYS A 127 12.61 -10.78 -2.27
C LYS A 127 12.49 -11.95 -3.24
N TYR A 128 11.27 -12.46 -3.44
CA TYR A 128 11.05 -13.70 -4.20
C TYR A 128 10.65 -13.48 -5.66
N ARG A 129 10.23 -12.26 -6.04
CA ARG A 129 9.88 -11.93 -7.43
C ARG A 129 10.90 -11.03 -8.14
N SER A 130 11.96 -10.62 -7.45
CA SER A 130 13.10 -9.91 -8.07
C SER A 130 14.38 -10.76 -8.00
N LYS A 131 15.39 -10.38 -8.77
CA LYS A 131 16.72 -11.04 -8.77
C LYS A 131 17.58 -10.63 -7.56
N GLU A 132 16.99 -10.04 -6.53
CA GLU A 132 17.69 -9.42 -5.39
C GLU A 132 18.03 -10.43 -4.29
N ALA A 133 19.00 -11.30 -4.55
CA ALA A 133 19.42 -12.35 -3.63
C ALA A 133 19.91 -11.82 -2.28
N CYS A 134 20.45 -10.59 -2.21
CA CYS A 134 21.03 -10.03 -0.99
C CYS A 134 20.02 -9.28 -0.08
N LEU A 135 18.78 -9.06 -0.53
CA LEU A 135 17.80 -8.34 0.28
C LEU A 135 17.44 -9.14 1.54
N ASN A 136 17.59 -8.55 2.72
CA ASN A 136 17.17 -9.16 3.99
C ASN A 136 16.10 -8.31 4.68
N TRP A 137 15.44 -8.90 5.68
CA TRP A 137 14.33 -8.25 6.38
C TRP A 137 14.77 -6.99 7.14
N GLU A 138 15.96 -6.96 7.74
CA GLU A 138 16.45 -5.82 8.53
C GLU A 138 16.73 -4.60 7.66
N SER A 139 17.31 -4.82 6.49
CA SER A 139 17.51 -3.80 5.46
C SER A 139 16.16 -3.32 4.90
N TRP A 140 15.21 -4.23 4.67
CA TRP A 140 13.88 -3.84 4.21
C TRP A 140 13.08 -3.04 5.24
N ARG A 141 13.07 -3.49 6.49
CA ARG A 141 12.37 -2.83 7.61
C ARG A 141 12.88 -1.41 7.84
N SER A 142 14.17 -1.16 7.60
CA SER A 142 14.80 0.16 7.67
C SER A 142 14.73 0.97 6.37
N ILE A 143 14.01 0.48 5.34
CA ILE A 143 13.85 1.02 3.98
C ILE A 143 15.15 1.16 3.16
N LEU A 144 16.20 0.43 3.54
CA LEU A 144 17.45 0.36 2.80
C LEU A 144 17.29 -0.62 1.63
N VAL A 145 16.69 -0.14 0.54
CA VAL A 145 16.54 -0.90 -0.72
C VAL A 145 17.86 -0.97 -1.50
N ASP A 146 18.80 -0.07 -1.21
CA ASP A 146 20.17 -0.11 -1.74
C ASP A 146 21.00 -1.10 -0.92
N CYS A 147 20.75 -2.38 -1.15
CA CYS A 147 21.65 -3.44 -0.72
C CYS A 147 23.03 -3.20 -1.36
N LYS A 148 24.05 -2.86 -0.56
CA LYS A 148 25.46 -2.85 -1.00
C LYS A 148 25.98 -4.28 -1.15
N CYS A 149 25.43 -5.05 -2.08
CA CYS A 149 26.07 -6.30 -2.50
C CYS A 149 27.31 -5.95 -3.35
N GLY A 150 28.46 -5.76 -2.69
CA GLY A 150 29.74 -5.56 -3.37
C GLY A 150 30.81 -4.73 -2.65
N ALA A 151 30.54 -4.12 -1.49
CA ALA A 151 31.61 -3.51 -0.72
C ALA A 151 32.29 -4.57 0.15
N SER A 152 33.41 -5.11 -0.34
CA SER A 152 34.35 -5.86 0.49
C SER A 152 34.74 -5.00 1.70
N PRO A 153 34.70 -5.50 2.95
CA PRO A 153 35.14 -4.75 4.14
C PRO A 153 36.67 -4.73 4.27
N LEU A 154 37.39 -4.64 3.16
CA LEU A 154 38.83 -4.46 3.14
C LEU A 154 39.10 -3.23 2.29
N LEU A 155 39.45 -2.16 2.99
CA LEU A 155 40.54 -1.21 2.72
C LEU A 155 40.26 0.01 3.61
N VAL A 156 40.48 -0.17 4.91
CA VAL A 156 40.99 0.90 5.77
C VAL A 156 42.50 0.91 5.50
N TRP A 157 42.97 1.92 4.78
CA TRP A 157 44.34 2.42 4.88
C TRP A 157 44.24 3.89 5.26
#